data_AF-A0A956P7D4-F1
#
_entry.id   AF-A0A956P7D4-F1
#
_cell.length_a   1.000
_cell.length_b   1.000
_cell.length_c   1.000
_cell.angle_alpha   90.00
_cell.angle_beta   90.00
_cell.angle_gamma   90.00
#
_symmetry.space_group_name_H-M   'P 1'
#
loop_
_entity.id
_entity.type
_entity.pdbx_description
1 polymer ?
#
loop_
_entity_poly.entity_id
_entity_poly.type
_entity_poly.pdbx_seq_one_letter_code
_entity_poly.pdbx_strand_id
1 'polypeptide(L)'
;MTAISKRQLATVIAGGAALSLVVGCIGTLVGTDAVASARLGARYTGRLSFVLFAALFALGPQRGDAGVRSAILGWPGLASAHLVHLGFLLRYLSMAEHAPAPGRLAGGVVGYVVLLALAAGHLGAARAGSVSPRLARGSHLGGAYLTVAFVLTYLPRITKPQIVGVEEWWGYAAMLAVAVALPVIRWVRRRG
;
A
#
# COMPACT_ATOMS: atom_id res chain seq x y z
N MET A 1 25.76 -0.28 -9.98
CA MET A 1 24.38 0.16 -10.28
C MET A 1 24.35 1.36 -11.21
N THR A 2 23.62 1.26 -12.33
CA THR A 2 23.30 2.41 -13.19
C THR A 2 22.27 3.31 -12.52
N ALA A 3 22.46 4.63 -12.59
CA ALA A 3 21.49 5.61 -12.10
C ALA A 3 20.11 5.39 -12.76
N ILE A 4 19.04 5.52 -11.97
CA ILE A 4 17.66 5.43 -12.48
C ILE A 4 17.34 6.72 -13.23
N SER A 5 16.84 6.59 -14.46
CA SER A 5 16.50 7.77 -15.25
C SER A 5 15.25 8.47 -14.71
N LYS A 6 15.18 9.80 -14.86
CA LYS A 6 13.98 10.58 -14.51
C LYS A 6 12.72 10.03 -15.18
N ARG A 7 12.84 9.54 -16.42
CA ARG A 7 11.74 8.92 -17.18
C ARG A 7 11.26 7.62 -16.51
N GLN A 8 12.16 6.72 -16.13
CA GLN A 8 11.81 5.48 -15.45
C GLN A 8 11.06 5.75 -14.14
N LEU A 9 11.57 6.70 -13.35
CA LEU A 9 10.93 7.09 -12.10
C LEU A 9 9.54 7.69 -12.32
N ALA A 10 9.41 8.61 -13.28
CA ALA A 10 8.13 9.20 -13.65
C ALA A 10 7.12 8.15 -14.13
N THR A 11 7.55 7.19 -14.95
CA THR A 11 6.71 6.07 -15.40
C THR A 11 6.21 5.23 -14.25
N VAL A 12 7.03 4.92 -13.25
CA VAL A 12 6.60 4.11 -12.10
C VAL A 12 5.63 4.87 -11.20
N ILE A 13 5.90 6.16 -10.94
CA ILE A 13 4.98 7.01 -10.16
C ILE A 13 3.64 7.15 -10.87
N ALA A 14 3.66 7.49 -12.16
CA ALA A 14 2.45 7.64 -12.97
C ALA A 14 1.71 6.31 -13.10
N GLY A 15 2.42 5.20 -13.28
CA GLY A 15 1.84 3.86 -13.37
C GLY A 15 1.13 3.44 -12.09
N GLY A 16 1.72 3.69 -10.92
CA GLY A 16 1.07 3.43 -9.62
C GLY A 16 -0.22 4.24 -9.44
N ALA A 17 -0.20 5.53 -9.77
CA ALA A 17 -1.37 6.39 -9.70
C ALA A 17 -2.45 5.97 -10.71
N ALA A 18 -2.07 5.73 -11.98
CA ALA A 18 -2.98 5.35 -13.05
C ALA A 18 -3.66 4.00 -12.76
N LEU A 19 -2.92 3.00 -12.30
CA LEU A 19 -3.48 1.70 -11.93
C LEU A 19 -4.49 1.84 -10.79
N SER A 20 -4.16 2.63 -9.76
CA SER A 20 -5.07 2.91 -8.65
C SER A 20 -6.32 3.66 -9.13
N LEU A 21 -6.17 4.63 -10.03
CA LEU A 21 -7.29 5.36 -10.59
C LEU A 21 -8.22 4.45 -11.39
N VAL A 22 -7.69 3.61 -12.27
CA VAL A 22 -8.48 2.63 -13.05
C VAL A 22 -9.26 1.71 -12.12
N VAL A 23 -8.60 1.12 -11.11
CA VAL A 23 -9.25 0.21 -10.15
C VAL A 23 -10.32 0.94 -9.32
N GLY A 24 -10.06 2.18 -8.92
CA GLY A 24 -11.03 3.01 -8.20
C GLY A 24 -12.23 3.39 -9.05
N CYS A 25 -12.02 3.74 -10.32
CA CYS A 25 -13.09 4.02 -11.28
C CYS A 25 -13.96 2.77 -11.50
N ILE A 26 -13.37 1.59 -11.69
CA ILE A 26 -14.11 0.32 -11.78
C ILE A 26 -14.98 0.15 -10.53
N GLY A 27 -14.42 0.33 -9.33
CA GLY A 27 -15.18 0.25 -8.08
C GLY A 27 -16.31 1.27 -7.99
N THR A 28 -16.12 2.47 -8.53
CA THR A 28 -17.12 3.55 -8.51
C THR A 28 -18.27 3.24 -9.46
N LEU A 29 -17.99 2.70 -10.65
CA LEU A 29 -18.97 2.39 -11.69
C LEU A 29 -19.92 1.23 -11.32
N VAL A 30 -19.51 0.34 -10.41
CA VAL A 30 -20.36 -0.77 -9.95
C VAL A 30 -21.21 -0.43 -8.73
N GLY A 31 -21.08 0.78 -8.17
CA GLY A 31 -21.89 1.21 -7.04
C GLY A 31 -23.33 1.54 -7.44
N THR A 32 -24.28 1.19 -6.58
CA THR A 32 -25.73 1.41 -6.77
C THR A 32 -26.18 2.83 -6.49
N ASP A 33 -25.39 3.56 -5.69
CA ASP A 33 -25.62 4.93 -5.26
C ASP A 33 -24.27 5.62 -4.99
N ALA A 34 -24.29 6.93 -4.76
CA ALA A 34 -23.07 7.71 -4.63
C ALA A 34 -22.21 7.32 -3.41
N VAL A 35 -22.82 6.90 -2.29
CA VAL A 35 -22.10 6.44 -1.10
C VAL A 35 -21.49 5.06 -1.35
N ALA A 36 -22.26 4.16 -1.96
CA ALA A 36 -21.81 2.83 -2.37
C ALA A 36 -20.64 2.91 -3.36
N SER A 37 -20.74 3.77 -4.38
CA SER A 37 -19.67 4.02 -5.36
C SER A 37 -18.39 4.53 -4.69
N ALA A 38 -18.49 5.55 -3.82
CA ALA A 38 -17.33 6.07 -3.11
C ALA A 38 -16.68 5.02 -2.20
N ARG A 39 -17.51 4.23 -1.49
CA ARG A 39 -17.07 3.12 -0.64
C ARG A 39 -16.34 2.04 -1.44
N LEU A 40 -16.88 1.62 -2.58
CA LEU A 40 -16.28 0.59 -3.43
C LEU A 40 -14.98 1.08 -4.09
N GLY A 41 -14.93 2.33 -4.56
CA GLY A 41 -13.71 2.97 -5.02
C GLY A 41 -12.61 2.96 -3.96
N ALA A 42 -12.93 3.35 -2.72
CA ALA A 42 -11.99 3.30 -1.60
C ALA A 42 -11.56 1.86 -1.26
N ARG A 43 -12.47 0.90 -1.31
CA ARG A 43 -12.18 -0.52 -1.03
C ARG A 43 -11.21 -1.11 -2.06
N TYR A 44 -11.51 -1.00 -3.35
CA TYR A 44 -10.71 -1.63 -4.39
C TYR A 44 -9.32 -0.99 -4.52
N THR A 45 -9.22 0.34 -4.42
CA THR A 45 -7.92 1.02 -4.37
C THR A 45 -7.10 0.65 -3.13
N GLY A 46 -7.76 0.44 -1.98
CA GLY A 46 -7.10 -0.05 -0.77
C GLY A 46 -6.59 -1.48 -0.93
N ARG A 47 -7.33 -2.36 -1.63
CA ARG A 47 -6.89 -3.73 -1.92
C ARG A 47 -5.72 -3.78 -2.88
N LEU A 48 -5.78 -3.02 -3.96
CA LEU A 48 -4.66 -2.88 -4.89
C LEU A 48 -3.41 -2.39 -4.15
N SER A 49 -3.57 -1.34 -3.35
CA SER A 49 -2.51 -0.79 -2.50
C SER A 49 -1.85 -1.84 -1.59
N PHE A 50 -2.65 -2.74 -1.00
CA PHE A 50 -2.11 -3.89 -0.25
C PHE A 50 -1.32 -4.85 -1.12
N VAL A 51 -1.83 -5.22 -2.30
CA VAL A 51 -1.14 -6.14 -3.22
C VAL A 51 0.19 -5.56 -3.68
N LEU A 52 0.21 -4.27 -4.06
CA LEU A 52 1.43 -3.56 -4.44
C LEU A 52 2.43 -3.51 -3.27
N PHE A 53 1.95 -3.22 -2.07
CA PHE A 53 2.77 -3.26 -0.86
C PHE A 53 3.33 -4.67 -0.61
N ALA A 54 2.51 -5.71 -0.68
CA ALA A 54 2.92 -7.09 -0.45
C ALA A 54 4.00 -7.53 -1.43
N ALA A 55 3.82 -7.23 -2.73
CA ALA A 55 4.82 -7.49 -3.75
C ALA A 55 6.13 -6.73 -3.46
N LEU A 56 6.04 -5.43 -3.16
CA LEU A 56 7.21 -4.61 -2.84
C LEU A 56 7.92 -5.09 -1.57
N PHE A 57 7.18 -5.48 -0.54
CA PHE A 57 7.75 -5.92 0.72
C PHE A 57 8.34 -7.33 0.62
N ALA A 58 7.76 -8.23 -0.18
CA ALA A 58 8.34 -9.55 -0.48
C ALA A 58 9.64 -9.45 -1.31
N LEU A 59 9.65 -8.56 -2.30
CA LEU A 59 10.76 -8.34 -3.24
C LEU A 59 11.81 -7.33 -2.72
N GLY A 60 11.46 -6.56 -1.70
CA GLY A 60 12.26 -5.45 -1.19
C GLY A 60 13.66 -5.87 -0.78
N PRO A 61 14.59 -4.91 -0.60
CA PRO A 61 16.01 -5.03 -0.90
C PRO A 61 16.56 -6.40 -0.49
N GLN A 62 16.61 -7.30 -1.48
CA GLN A 62 17.37 -8.54 -1.42
C GLN A 62 18.81 -8.23 -1.82
N ARG A 63 19.75 -9.13 -1.52
CA ARG A 63 21.14 -8.98 -1.97
C ARG A 63 21.17 -8.87 -3.50
N GLY A 64 21.87 -7.85 -4.03
CA GLY A 64 22.06 -7.63 -5.47
C GLY A 64 21.27 -6.45 -6.07
N ASP A 65 21.70 -6.03 -7.26
CA ASP A 65 21.26 -4.81 -7.94
C ASP A 65 19.75 -4.79 -8.26
N ALA A 66 19.15 -5.94 -8.56
CA ALA A 66 17.73 -6.05 -8.89
C ALA A 66 16.81 -5.73 -7.70
N GLY A 67 17.16 -6.22 -6.49
CA GLY A 67 16.40 -5.97 -5.27
C GLY A 67 16.47 -4.51 -4.84
N VAL A 68 17.64 -3.88 -4.98
CA VAL A 68 17.82 -2.45 -4.70
C VAL A 68 17.02 -1.60 -5.69
N ARG A 69 17.07 -1.93 -6.99
CA ARG A 69 16.31 -1.20 -8.02
C ARG A 69 14.80 -1.31 -7.82
N SER A 70 14.29 -2.50 -7.48
CA SER A 70 12.88 -2.73 -7.14
C SER A 70 12.45 -1.87 -5.94
N ALA A 71 13.26 -1.81 -4.89
CA ALA A 71 12.98 -0.96 -3.73
C ALA A 71 12.95 0.53 -4.11
N ILE A 72 13.97 1.02 -4.82
CA ILE A 72 14.08 2.45 -5.22
C ILE A 72 12.87 2.91 -6.03
N LEU A 73 12.41 2.10 -6.99
CA LEU A 73 11.28 2.43 -7.84
C LEU A 73 9.93 2.15 -7.16
N GLY A 74 9.86 1.10 -6.36
CA GLY A 74 8.60 0.59 -5.83
C GLY A 74 7.96 1.48 -4.76
N TRP A 75 8.73 2.04 -3.82
CA TRP A 75 8.16 2.89 -2.77
C TRP A 75 7.49 4.16 -3.33
N PRO A 76 8.10 4.91 -4.28
CA PRO A 76 7.41 6.02 -4.95
C PRO A 76 6.13 5.63 -5.69
N GLY A 77 6.13 4.51 -6.42
CA GLY A 77 4.94 4.01 -7.12
C GLY A 77 3.83 3.56 -6.15
N LEU A 78 4.19 2.94 -5.03
CA LEU A 78 3.25 2.57 -3.98
C LEU A 78 2.62 3.81 -3.32
N ALA A 79 3.44 4.84 -3.06
CA ALA A 79 2.97 6.09 -2.48
C ALA A 79 1.98 6.80 -3.40
N SER A 80 2.24 6.86 -4.71
CA SER A 80 1.31 7.48 -5.66
C SER A 80 -0.02 6.72 -5.75
N ALA A 81 0.02 5.38 -5.76
CA ALA A 81 -1.19 4.55 -5.69
C ALA A 81 -2.01 4.81 -4.43
N HIS A 82 -1.34 4.96 -3.27
CA HIS A 82 -1.98 5.28 -2.00
C HIS A 82 -2.54 6.70 -1.94
N LEU A 83 -1.91 7.70 -2.56
CA LEU A 83 -2.48 9.05 -2.63
C LEU A 83 -3.80 9.07 -3.42
N VAL A 84 -3.90 8.27 -4.48
CA VAL A 84 -5.17 8.08 -5.19
C VAL A 84 -6.19 7.39 -4.28
N HIS A 85 -5.79 6.33 -3.57
CA HIS A 85 -6.63 5.67 -2.57
C HIS A 85 -7.12 6.65 -1.50
N LEU A 86 -6.26 7.56 -1.01
CA LEU A 86 -6.64 8.60 -0.05
C LEU A 86 -7.75 9.49 -0.59
N GLY A 87 -7.69 9.88 -1.87
CA GLY A 87 -8.75 10.65 -2.52
C GLY A 87 -10.10 9.93 -2.46
N PHE A 88 -10.14 8.65 -2.83
CA PHE A 88 -11.35 7.83 -2.72
C PHE A 88 -11.82 7.66 -1.27
N LEU A 89 -10.89 7.45 -0.34
CA LEU A 89 -11.19 7.30 1.08
C LEU A 89 -11.80 8.58 1.67
N LEU A 90 -11.20 9.74 1.39
CA LEU A 90 -11.72 11.04 1.83
C LEU A 90 -13.09 11.33 1.22
N ARG A 91 -13.30 10.97 -0.06
CA ARG A 91 -14.62 11.08 -0.70
C ARG A 91 -15.65 10.20 -0.01
N TYR A 92 -15.31 8.96 0.36
CA TYR A 92 -16.22 8.10 1.10
C TYR A 92 -16.52 8.66 2.50
N LEU A 93 -15.48 9.10 3.23
CA LEU A 93 -15.64 9.63 4.58
C LEU A 93 -16.48 10.92 4.62
N SER A 94 -16.42 11.77 3.59
CA SER A 94 -17.25 12.97 3.52
C SER A 94 -18.72 12.69 3.23
N MET A 95 -19.06 11.46 2.84
CA MET A 95 -20.43 11.02 2.54
C MET A 95 -20.95 9.98 3.54
N ALA A 96 -20.11 9.51 4.45
CA ALA A 96 -20.48 8.49 5.42
C ALA A 96 -21.32 9.10 6.54
N GLU A 97 -22.46 8.49 6.84
CA GLU A 97 -23.35 8.91 7.94
C GLU A 97 -22.73 8.70 9.32
N HIS A 98 -21.75 7.81 9.41
CA HIS A 98 -21.12 7.42 10.66
C HIS A 98 -19.71 7.99 10.74
N ALA A 99 -19.42 8.68 11.85
CA ALA A 99 -18.09 9.20 12.11
C ALA A 99 -17.07 8.05 12.15
N PRO A 100 -15.92 8.19 11.47
CA PRO A 100 -14.86 7.18 11.54
C PRO A 100 -14.29 7.11 12.95
N ALA A 101 -13.99 5.90 13.42
CA ALA A 101 -13.34 5.69 14.71
C ALA A 101 -12.00 6.46 14.77
N PRO A 102 -11.80 7.38 15.75
CA PRO A 102 -10.61 8.25 15.80
C PRO A 102 -9.29 7.47 15.79
N GLY A 103 -9.22 6.35 16.51
CA GLY A 103 -8.03 5.50 16.54
C GLY A 103 -7.66 4.92 15.17
N ARG A 104 -8.66 4.58 14.33
CA ARG A 104 -8.42 4.08 12.96
C ARG A 104 -7.92 5.19 12.04
N LEU A 105 -8.45 6.41 12.20
CA LEU A 105 -7.95 7.58 11.46
C LEU A 105 -6.51 7.88 11.84
N ALA A 106 -6.20 7.96 13.13
CA ALA A 106 -4.85 8.23 13.60
C ALA A 106 -3.85 7.19 13.09
N GLY A 107 -4.18 5.90 13.17
CA GLY A 107 -3.35 4.83 12.61
C GLY A 107 -3.16 4.96 11.09
N GLY A 108 -4.23 5.29 10.36
CA GLY A 108 -4.16 5.54 8.92
C GLY A 108 -3.24 6.71 8.57
N VAL A 109 -3.37 7.84 9.26
CA VAL A 109 -2.53 9.04 9.07
C VAL A 109 -1.06 8.72 9.29
N VAL A 110 -0.73 8.01 10.38
CA VAL A 110 0.66 7.58 10.64
C VAL A 110 1.16 6.66 9.51
N GLY A 111 0.31 5.77 8.99
CA GLY A 111 0.60 4.97 7.78
C GLY A 111 0.97 5.81 6.56
N TYR A 112 0.20 6.84 6.26
CA TYR A 112 0.52 7.76 5.16
C TYR A 112 1.84 8.50 5.39
N VAL A 113 2.09 9.00 6.59
CA VAL A 113 3.34 9.69 6.93
C VAL A 113 4.54 8.76 6.73
N VAL A 114 4.48 7.53 7.23
CA VAL A 114 5.53 6.52 7.06
C VAL A 114 5.76 6.24 5.57
N LEU A 115 4.70 5.99 4.80
CA LEU A 115 4.81 5.68 3.38
C LEU A 115 5.44 6.83 2.58
N LEU A 116 5.01 8.07 2.83
CA LEU A 116 5.55 9.25 2.16
C LEU A 116 7.03 9.49 2.53
N ALA A 117 7.40 9.28 3.79
CA ALA A 117 8.79 9.37 4.23
C ALA A 117 9.68 8.34 3.52
N LEU A 118 9.21 7.09 3.38
CA LEU A 118 9.91 6.04 2.65
C LEU A 118 10.07 6.39 1.17
N ALA A 119 8.99 6.85 0.52
CA ALA A 119 9.01 7.27 -0.87
C ALA A 119 9.99 8.42 -1.09
N ALA A 120 9.95 9.47 -0.26
CA ALA A 120 10.87 10.60 -0.33
C ALA A 120 12.34 10.17 -0.19
N GLY A 121 12.63 9.29 0.78
CA GLY A 121 13.97 8.72 0.94
C GLY A 121 14.44 7.95 -0.29
N HIS A 122 13.55 7.17 -0.92
CA HIS A 122 13.87 6.38 -2.11
C HIS A 122 13.98 7.23 -3.38
N LEU A 123 13.27 8.35 -3.47
CA LEU A 123 13.50 9.37 -4.51
C LEU A 123 14.91 9.97 -4.41
N GLY A 124 15.38 10.25 -3.20
CA GLY A 124 16.77 10.67 -2.95
C GLY A 124 17.77 9.59 -3.37
N ALA A 125 17.52 8.34 -2.97
CA ALA A 125 18.35 7.19 -3.34
C ALA A 125 18.40 6.95 -4.86
N ALA A 126 17.31 7.17 -5.58
CA ALA A 126 17.26 7.07 -7.04
C ALA A 126 18.23 8.04 -7.73
N ARG A 127 18.31 9.27 -7.21
CA ARG A 127 19.24 10.30 -7.71
C ARG A 127 20.69 9.98 -7.37
N ALA A 128 20.93 9.45 -6.17
CA ALA A 128 22.26 9.06 -5.70
C ALA A 128 22.75 7.71 -6.27
N GLY A 129 21.87 6.94 -6.92
CA GLY A 129 22.19 5.61 -7.45
C GLY A 129 22.46 4.54 -6.37
N SER A 130 22.21 4.83 -5.09
CA SER A 130 22.51 3.94 -3.97
C SER A 130 21.52 4.13 -2.82
N VAL A 131 21.24 3.04 -2.08
CA VAL A 131 20.40 3.07 -0.87
C VAL A 131 21.31 3.02 0.35
N SER A 132 21.24 4.05 1.20
CA SER A 132 22.03 4.08 2.43
C SER A 132 21.59 2.99 3.42
N PRO A 133 22.49 2.49 4.30
CA PRO A 133 22.12 1.51 5.32
C PRO A 133 20.99 2.00 6.24
N ARG A 134 20.97 3.30 6.54
CA ARG A 134 19.91 3.93 7.34
C ARG A 134 18.56 3.86 6.64
N LEU A 135 18.51 4.16 5.33
CA LEU A 135 17.29 4.09 4.54
C LEU A 135 16.81 2.65 4.39
N ALA A 136 17.71 1.69 4.16
CA ALA A 136 17.37 0.27 4.10
C ALA A 136 16.75 -0.23 5.42
N ARG A 137 17.33 0.16 6.57
CA ARG A 137 16.77 -0.13 7.90
C ARG A 137 15.41 0.54 8.10
N GLY A 138 15.30 1.80 7.68
CA GLY A 138 14.04 2.56 7.70
C GLY A 138 12.93 1.88 6.90
N SER A 139 13.20 1.42 5.68
CA SER A 139 12.24 0.66 4.87
C SER A 139 11.80 -0.64 5.51
N HIS A 140 12.69 -1.32 6.22
CA HIS A 140 12.32 -2.53 6.94
C HIS A 140 11.36 -2.24 8.08
N LEU A 141 11.69 -1.26 8.93
CA LEU A 141 10.84 -0.86 10.06
C LEU A 141 9.51 -0.28 9.59
N GLY A 142 9.55 0.61 8.59
CA GLY A 142 8.35 1.19 8.00
C GLY A 142 7.47 0.14 7.30
N GLY A 143 8.06 -0.80 6.57
CA GLY A 143 7.31 -1.92 5.99
C GLY A 143 6.71 -2.85 7.05
N ALA A 144 7.41 -3.12 8.14
CA ALA A 144 6.85 -3.87 9.27
C ALA A 144 5.66 -3.14 9.90
N TYR A 145 5.78 -1.82 10.12
CA TYR A 145 4.68 -0.98 10.60
C TYR A 145 3.48 -1.01 9.65
N LEU A 146 3.69 -0.82 8.35
CA LEU A 146 2.62 -0.88 7.34
C LEU A 146 1.95 -2.26 7.30
N THR A 147 2.71 -3.34 7.51
CA THR A 147 2.16 -4.70 7.64
C THR A 147 1.21 -4.78 8.82
N VAL A 148 1.60 -4.27 9.99
CA VAL A 148 0.73 -4.21 11.17
C VAL A 148 -0.52 -3.39 10.88
N ALA A 149 -0.39 -2.24 10.22
CA ALA A 149 -1.54 -1.42 9.83
C ALA A 149 -2.52 -2.19 8.91
N PHE A 150 -2.01 -2.97 7.96
CA PHE A 150 -2.85 -3.83 7.10
C PHE A 150 -3.50 -4.96 7.88
N VAL A 151 -2.78 -5.63 8.78
CA VAL A 151 -3.35 -6.67 9.67
C VAL A 151 -4.51 -6.09 10.48
N LEU A 152 -4.31 -4.94 11.12
CA LEU A 152 -5.37 -4.26 11.89
C LEU A 152 -6.53 -3.76 11.02
N THR A 153 -6.29 -3.56 9.72
CA THR A 153 -7.34 -3.17 8.75
C THR A 153 -8.19 -4.35 8.29
N TYR A 154 -7.59 -5.54 8.13
CA TYR A 154 -8.25 -6.72 7.59
C TYR A 154 -8.78 -7.67 8.67
N LEU A 155 -8.12 -7.81 9.81
CA LEU A 155 -8.52 -8.71 10.89
C LEU A 155 -9.97 -8.45 11.37
N PRO A 156 -10.41 -7.21 11.63
CA PRO A 156 -11.80 -6.95 12.04
C PRO A 156 -12.83 -7.31 10.97
N ARG A 157 -12.45 -7.31 9.69
CA ARG A 157 -13.34 -7.63 8.57
C ARG A 157 -13.63 -9.13 8.45
N ILE A 158 -12.77 -9.96 9.04
CA ILE A 158 -12.94 -11.41 9.12
C ILE A 158 -13.72 -11.76 10.38
N THR A 159 -13.37 -11.16 11.52
CA THR A 159 -13.96 -11.51 12.83
C THR A 159 -15.34 -10.90 13.07
N LYS A 160 -15.65 -9.79 12.39
CA LYS A 160 -16.96 -9.15 12.39
C LYS A 160 -17.37 -8.91 10.94
N PRO A 161 -17.87 -9.93 10.22
CA PRO A 161 -18.36 -9.79 8.85
C PRO A 161 -19.72 -9.08 8.86
N GLN A 162 -19.79 -7.92 9.51
CA GLN A 162 -20.93 -7.03 9.43
C GLN A 162 -20.61 -6.06 8.30
N ILE A 163 -21.49 -5.97 7.29
CA ILE A 163 -21.58 -4.94 6.24
C ILE A 163 -21.16 -5.39 4.80
N VAL A 164 -22.20 -5.90 4.08
CA VAL A 164 -22.49 -5.87 2.62
C VAL A 164 -22.12 -7.09 1.75
N GLY A 165 -23.08 -8.02 1.64
CA GLY A 165 -23.83 -8.40 0.41
C GLY A 165 -23.14 -8.84 -0.89
N VAL A 166 -21.84 -8.60 -1.10
CA VAL A 166 -21.16 -8.91 -2.37
C VAL A 166 -19.74 -9.46 -2.14
N GLU A 167 -19.20 -9.36 -0.93
CA GLU A 167 -17.81 -9.71 -0.67
C GLU A 167 -17.70 -10.93 0.25
N GLU A 168 -17.14 -12.00 -0.29
CA GLU A 168 -16.87 -13.21 0.45
C GLU A 168 -15.70 -13.00 1.42
N TRP A 169 -15.89 -13.43 2.67
CA TRP A 169 -14.94 -13.32 3.77
C TRP A 169 -13.55 -13.89 3.44
N TRP A 170 -13.45 -14.84 2.50
CA TRP A 170 -12.19 -15.44 2.09
C TRP A 170 -11.23 -14.44 1.45
N GLY A 171 -11.73 -13.40 0.78
CA GLY A 171 -10.87 -12.37 0.18
C GLY A 171 -10.07 -11.62 1.24
N TYR A 172 -10.72 -11.30 2.36
CA TYR A 172 -10.05 -10.69 3.51
C TYR A 172 -9.12 -11.68 4.23
N ALA A 173 -9.53 -12.95 4.35
CA ALA A 173 -8.69 -14.00 4.93
C ALA A 173 -7.40 -14.22 4.14
N ALA A 174 -7.48 -14.26 2.80
CA ALA A 174 -6.32 -14.38 1.93
C ALA A 174 -5.36 -13.20 2.10
N MET A 175 -5.88 -11.97 2.15
CA MET A 175 -5.06 -10.77 2.37
C MET A 175 -4.41 -10.77 3.76
N LEU A 176 -5.14 -11.17 4.80
CA LEU A 176 -4.58 -11.31 6.14
C LEU A 176 -3.48 -12.37 6.17
N ALA A 177 -3.71 -13.53 5.55
CA ALA A 177 -2.72 -14.61 5.47
C ALA A 177 -1.43 -14.12 4.78
N VAL A 178 -1.55 -13.38 3.68
CA VAL A 178 -0.40 -12.75 3.01
C VAL A 178 0.30 -11.75 3.94
N ALA A 179 -0.45 -10.87 4.62
CA ALA A 179 0.12 -9.87 5.53
C ALA A 179 0.94 -10.54 6.66
N VAL A 180 0.45 -11.65 7.21
CA VAL A 180 1.12 -12.41 8.27
C VAL A 180 2.31 -13.23 7.73
N ALA A 181 2.18 -13.83 6.54
CA ALA A 181 3.23 -14.65 5.95
C ALA A 181 4.45 -13.83 5.50
N LEU A 182 4.25 -12.57 5.09
CA LEU A 182 5.31 -11.71 4.55
C LEU A 182 6.51 -11.51 5.49
N PRO A 183 6.33 -11.13 6.78
CA PRO A 183 7.42 -11.09 7.75
C PRO A 183 8.14 -12.43 7.92
N VAL A 184 7.39 -13.54 7.95
CA VAL A 184 7.94 -14.90 8.12
C VAL A 184 8.82 -15.28 6.93
N ILE A 185 8.33 -15.08 5.70
CA ILE A 185 9.07 -15.35 4.47
C ILE A 185 10.38 -14.54 4.42
N ARG A 186 10.32 -13.24 4.76
CA ARG A 186 11.55 -12.41 4.82
C ARG A 186 12.52 -12.88 5.89
N TRP A 187 12.03 -13.31 7.04
CA TRP A 187 12.87 -13.81 8.12
C TRP A 187 13.60 -15.09 7.73
N VAL A 188 12.89 -16.05 7.12
CA VAL A 188 13.50 -17.30 6.60
C VAL A 188 14.57 -16.99 5.55
N ARG A 189 14.27 -16.12 4.58
CA ARG A 189 15.22 -15.72 3.51
C ARG A 189 16.48 -14.99 4.01
N ARG A 190 16.49 -14.49 5.24
CA ARG A 190 17.67 -13.84 5.84
C ARG A 190 18.60 -14.83 6.55
N ARG A 191 18.10 -16.02 6.87
CA ARG A 191 18.83 -17.05 7.63
C ARG A 191 19.47 -18.13 6.74
N GLY A 192 18.95 -18.34 5.54
CA GLY A 192 19.61 -19.12 4.48
C GLY A 192 20.51 -18.23 3.65
#